data_AF-A0AAV0A2K6-F1
#
_entry.id   AF-A0AAV0A2K6-F1
#
_cell.length_a   1.000
_cell.length_b   1.000
_cell.length_c   1.000
_cell.angle_alpha   90.00
_cell.angle_beta   90.00
_cell.angle_gamma   90.00
#
_symmetry.space_group_name_H-M   'P 1'
#
loop_
_entity.id
_entity.type
_entity.pdbx_description
1 polymer ?
#
loop_
_entity_poly.entity_id
_entity_poly.type
_entity_poly.pdbx_seq_one_letter_code
_entity_poly.pdbx_strand_id
1 'polypeptide(L)'
;MSEEDSESMATDSQTEDSGELPVIQLCGLVEELSYGNSALRTETEMFEKYYSKLEPRDHRVPRLSEIKISAAEFSQFRSRRKSKTRSGLDRSAGLTVDQKLELVQKELEDTKDEIRHMRANAERDLQHHEAIIEEAEIRWTEVQRAVHDFEKDILKTISKKKGSILATQKVMKYIEDMNRRRDSMKDKLCLKNVSLKVQKKKMLLQLRQKEEVGEALHDVDFQQLKIENAQFLETIEARNQELIQLKLASGNTLQILNTYKNKLHRAMEIYNSLDKEILQRNELLGKIEKETIQAEEDRAKAYTLNNKLRKQLAEFRAPQVMMYVKEKILNGDLEKTIKMWERKVEIAEMSLKGYRKAWNKMKTSDEQLQTIRPPGK
;
A
#
# COMPACT_ATOMS: atom_id res chain seq x y z
N MET A 1 93.15 -11.37 -5.88
CA MET A 1 93.31 -12.54 -4.99
C MET A 1 91.93 -13.16 -4.87
N SER A 2 91.59 -14.29 -5.48
CA SER A 2 92.36 -15.28 -6.22
C SER A 2 91.40 -15.96 -7.19
N GLU A 3 91.97 -16.47 -8.28
CA GLU A 3 91.31 -17.16 -9.39
C GLU A 3 90.87 -18.59 -9.05
N GLU A 4 90.30 -19.23 -10.08
CA GLU A 4 90.13 -20.68 -10.30
C GLU A 4 88.94 -21.36 -9.59
N ASP A 5 88.23 -22.31 -10.19
CA ASP A 5 88.01 -22.68 -11.59
C ASP A 5 86.81 -23.66 -11.60
N SER A 6 86.25 -23.84 -12.78
CA SER A 6 85.36 -24.91 -13.28
C SER A 6 85.28 -26.23 -12.48
N GLU A 7 84.08 -26.77 -12.25
CA GLU A 7 83.57 -27.98 -12.93
C GLU A 7 82.24 -28.50 -12.35
N SER A 8 81.45 -29.05 -13.28
CA SER A 8 80.19 -29.76 -13.11
C SER A 8 80.30 -31.01 -12.23
N MET A 9 79.23 -31.33 -11.50
CA MET A 9 78.57 -32.65 -11.56
C MET A 9 77.16 -32.58 -11.00
N ALA A 10 76.21 -33.09 -11.78
CA ALA A 10 74.82 -33.26 -11.45
C ALA A 10 74.59 -34.53 -10.60
N THR A 11 73.71 -34.43 -9.61
CA THR A 11 72.86 -35.50 -9.04
C THR A 11 71.65 -34.76 -8.47
N ASP A 12 70.58 -34.60 -9.23
CA ASP A 12 69.50 -35.56 -9.50
C ASP A 12 68.72 -36.00 -8.25
N SER A 13 67.41 -35.78 -8.37
CA SER A 13 66.29 -36.38 -7.65
C SER A 13 66.04 -36.01 -6.18
N GLN A 14 64.97 -35.25 -5.94
CA GLN A 14 63.64 -35.76 -5.51
C GLN A 14 62.77 -34.57 -5.10
N THR A 15 61.84 -34.12 -5.97
CA THR A 15 60.39 -34.47 -5.94
C THR A 15 59.68 -34.08 -4.65
N GLU A 16 59.10 -32.88 -4.65
CA GLU A 16 57.89 -32.55 -3.89
C GLU A 16 56.75 -32.23 -4.88
N ASP A 17 55.95 -33.27 -5.12
CA ASP A 17 54.49 -33.26 -5.13
C ASP A 17 53.76 -32.19 -5.97
N SER A 18 53.75 -32.41 -7.29
CA SER A 18 52.66 -31.88 -8.13
C SER A 18 51.48 -32.83 -8.01
N GLY A 19 50.57 -32.55 -7.07
CA GLY A 19 49.43 -33.40 -6.76
C GLY A 19 48.65 -33.82 -8.01
N GLU A 20 48.82 -35.08 -8.42
CA GLU A 20 48.04 -35.71 -9.47
C GLU A 20 46.59 -35.82 -9.00
N LEU A 21 45.73 -35.00 -9.60
CA LEU A 21 44.29 -35.03 -9.35
C LEU A 21 43.78 -36.46 -9.67
N PRO A 22 43.00 -37.10 -8.78
CA PRO A 22 42.42 -38.42 -9.03
C PRO A 22 41.73 -38.48 -10.40
N VAL A 23 41.84 -39.61 -11.11
CA VAL A 23 41.30 -39.82 -12.48
C VAL A 23 39.86 -39.33 -12.65
N ILE A 24 39.03 -39.46 -11.61
CA ILE A 24 37.64 -38.97 -11.58
C ILE A 24 37.56 -37.44 -11.72
N GLN A 25 38.47 -36.70 -11.08
CA GLN A 25 38.55 -35.25 -11.16
C GLN A 25 39.08 -34.79 -12.52
N LEU A 26 40.02 -35.55 -13.12
CA LEU A 26 40.47 -35.32 -14.50
C LEU A 26 39.36 -35.54 -15.52
N CYS A 27 38.56 -36.59 -15.37
CA CYS A 27 37.39 -36.82 -16.22
C CYS A 27 36.38 -35.67 -16.13
N GLY A 28 36.08 -35.20 -14.91
CA GLY A 28 35.20 -34.05 -14.70
C GLY A 28 35.71 -32.76 -15.38
N LEU A 29 37.02 -32.51 -15.29
CA LEU A 29 37.65 -31.35 -15.94
C LEU A 29 37.60 -31.45 -17.47
N VAL A 30 37.80 -32.65 -18.03
CA VAL A 30 37.70 -32.87 -19.48
C VAL A 30 36.26 -32.64 -19.99
N GLU A 31 35.25 -33.09 -19.23
CA GLU A 31 33.85 -32.85 -19.56
C GLU A 31 33.50 -31.35 -19.51
N GLU A 32 33.94 -30.65 -18.47
CA GLU A 32 33.71 -29.20 -18.32
C GLU A 32 34.39 -28.40 -19.45
N LEU A 33 35.64 -28.72 -19.78
CA LEU A 33 36.38 -28.10 -20.88
C LEU A 33 35.77 -28.44 -22.25
N SER A 34 35.26 -29.65 -22.43
CA SER A 34 34.56 -30.06 -23.65
C SER A 34 33.28 -29.24 -23.86
N TYR A 35 32.47 -29.08 -22.79
CA TYR A 35 31.27 -28.26 -22.83
C TYR A 35 31.59 -26.78 -23.10
N GLY A 36 32.60 -26.23 -22.40
CA GLY A 36 33.08 -24.86 -22.63
C GLY A 36 33.57 -24.63 -24.06
N ASN A 37 34.34 -25.57 -24.62
CA ASN A 37 34.80 -25.51 -26.01
C ASN A 37 33.64 -25.61 -27.01
N SER A 38 32.62 -26.42 -26.73
CA SER A 38 31.42 -26.50 -27.56
C SER A 38 30.67 -25.18 -27.58
N ALA A 39 30.49 -24.54 -26.42
CA ALA A 39 29.84 -23.23 -26.32
C ALA A 39 30.63 -22.12 -27.02
N LEU A 40 31.97 -22.13 -26.92
CA LEU A 40 32.81 -21.18 -27.64
C LEU A 40 32.76 -21.40 -29.16
N ARG A 41 32.68 -22.65 -29.62
CA ARG A 41 32.51 -22.96 -31.05
C ARG A 41 31.20 -22.41 -31.60
N THR A 42 30.08 -22.60 -30.89
CA THR A 42 28.78 -22.08 -31.34
C THR A 42 28.76 -20.57 -31.34
N GLU A 43 29.34 -19.93 -30.31
CA GLU A 43 29.51 -18.48 -30.27
C GLU A 43 30.34 -17.98 -31.48
N THR A 44 31.47 -18.63 -31.76
CA THR A 44 32.33 -18.29 -32.91
C THR A 44 31.60 -18.45 -34.24
N GLU A 45 30.81 -19.51 -34.43
CA GLU A 45 30.02 -19.72 -35.64
C GLU A 45 28.96 -18.61 -35.84
N MET A 46 28.25 -18.25 -34.77
CA MET A 46 27.26 -17.16 -34.80
C MET A 46 27.92 -15.82 -35.16
N PHE A 47 29.11 -15.58 -34.63
CA PHE A 47 29.90 -14.41 -34.98
C PHE A 47 30.40 -14.41 -36.41
N GLU A 48 30.90 -15.53 -36.91
CA GLU A 48 31.35 -15.63 -38.29
C GLU A 48 30.19 -15.36 -39.25
N LYS A 49 28.98 -15.88 -38.95
CA LYS A 49 27.76 -15.59 -39.72
C LYS A 49 27.43 -14.10 -39.70
N TYR A 50 27.39 -13.49 -38.52
CA TYR A 50 27.11 -12.06 -38.36
C TYR A 50 28.17 -11.18 -39.04
N TYR A 51 29.44 -11.50 -38.88
CA TYR A 51 30.55 -10.79 -39.50
C TYR A 51 30.52 -10.90 -41.03
N SER A 52 30.26 -12.10 -41.56
CA SER A 52 30.12 -12.33 -43.00
C SER A 52 28.96 -11.54 -43.63
N LYS A 53 27.93 -11.23 -42.84
CA LYS A 53 26.80 -10.37 -43.27
C LYS A 53 27.09 -8.87 -43.14
N LEU A 54 27.99 -8.48 -42.24
CA LEU A 54 28.40 -7.08 -42.05
C LEU A 54 29.49 -6.63 -43.02
N GLU A 55 30.33 -7.53 -43.52
CA GLU A 55 31.28 -7.20 -44.58
C GLU A 55 30.51 -6.75 -45.83
N PRO A 56 30.71 -5.49 -46.30
CA PRO A 56 30.28 -5.11 -47.63
C PRO A 56 30.88 -6.11 -48.61
N ARG A 57 30.07 -6.60 -49.55
CA ARG A 57 30.47 -7.59 -50.59
C ARG A 57 31.78 -7.28 -51.33
N ASP A 58 32.31 -6.07 -51.19
CA ASP A 58 33.54 -5.56 -51.79
C ASP A 58 34.83 -5.92 -51.05
N HIS A 59 34.80 -6.47 -49.83
CA HIS A 59 36.01 -6.82 -49.06
C HIS A 59 36.06 -8.30 -48.67
N ARG A 60 35.80 -9.23 -49.60
CA ARG A 60 36.19 -10.63 -49.38
C ARG A 60 37.71 -10.74 -49.35
N VAL A 61 38.30 -10.77 -48.15
CA VAL A 61 39.68 -11.23 -47.96
C VAL A 61 39.68 -12.75 -48.24
N PRO A 62 40.48 -13.26 -49.18
CA PRO A 62 40.54 -14.69 -49.47
C PRO A 62 40.87 -15.49 -48.21
N ARG A 63 40.15 -16.60 -48.00
CA ARG A 63 40.42 -17.53 -46.90
C ARG A 63 41.90 -17.90 -46.88
N LEU A 64 42.52 -17.82 -45.70
CA LEU A 64 43.92 -18.20 -45.44
C LEU A 64 44.24 -19.68 -45.74
N SER A 65 43.27 -20.49 -46.18
CA SER A 65 43.46 -21.87 -46.61
C SER A 65 44.03 -22.03 -48.03
N GLU A 66 44.21 -20.95 -48.80
CA GLU A 66 44.76 -21.02 -50.17
C GLU A 66 46.13 -20.35 -50.37
N ILE A 67 46.78 -19.85 -49.31
CA ILE A 67 48.14 -19.33 -49.42
C ILE A 67 49.14 -20.45 -49.16
N LYS A 68 49.64 -21.08 -50.24
CA LYS A 68 50.86 -21.90 -50.18
C LYS A 68 52.05 -20.98 -49.94
N ILE A 69 52.34 -20.65 -48.68
CA ILE A 69 53.57 -19.93 -48.30
C ILE A 69 54.71 -20.95 -48.30
N SER A 70 55.67 -20.75 -49.19
CA SER A 70 56.94 -21.47 -49.23
C SER A 70 57.74 -21.19 -47.95
N ALA A 71 58.36 -22.23 -47.38
CA ALA A 71 59.20 -22.16 -46.18
C ALA A 71 60.38 -21.17 -46.28
N ALA A 72 60.69 -20.65 -47.46
CA ALA A 72 61.77 -19.70 -47.69
C ALA A 72 61.45 -18.25 -47.28
N GLU A 73 60.19 -17.85 -47.19
CA GLU A 73 59.81 -16.45 -46.90
C GLU A 73 59.65 -16.15 -45.40
N PHE A 74 59.73 -17.17 -44.54
CA PHE A 74 59.60 -17.03 -43.08
C PHE A 74 60.84 -16.47 -42.39
N SER A 75 61.97 -16.35 -43.11
CA SER A 75 63.29 -16.04 -42.53
C SER A 75 63.66 -14.56 -42.45
N GLN A 76 62.90 -13.65 -43.08
CA GLN A 76 63.28 -12.23 -43.20
C GLN A 76 62.59 -11.24 -42.25
N PHE A 77 61.69 -11.69 -41.37
CA PHE A 77 61.00 -10.81 -40.39
C PHE A 77 61.54 -10.87 -38.95
N ARG A 78 62.70 -11.50 -38.71
CA ARG A 78 63.37 -11.40 -37.40
C ARG A 78 64.27 -10.18 -37.34
N SER A 79 63.70 -9.02 -37.03
CA SER A 79 64.48 -7.92 -36.43
C SER A 79 63.69 -7.17 -35.37
N ARG A 80 64.20 -7.29 -34.12
CA ARG A 80 63.98 -6.46 -32.93
C ARG A 80 62.54 -6.03 -32.61
N ARG A 81 61.87 -6.78 -31.72
CA ARG A 81 60.95 -6.19 -30.75
C ARG A 81 61.28 -6.65 -29.32
N LYS A 82 61.53 -5.64 -28.49
CA LYS A 82 61.77 -5.68 -27.04
C LYS A 82 60.65 -6.49 -26.35
N SER A 83 61.03 -7.53 -25.62
CA SER A 83 60.14 -8.29 -24.73
C SER A 83 59.76 -7.43 -23.53
N LYS A 84 58.56 -6.84 -23.55
CA LYS A 84 57.92 -6.31 -22.35
C LYS A 84 57.00 -7.41 -21.82
N THR A 85 57.42 -8.01 -20.72
CA THR A 85 56.68 -8.93 -19.87
C THR A 85 55.24 -8.46 -19.65
N ARG A 86 54.27 -9.20 -20.17
CA ARG A 86 52.89 -9.17 -19.70
C ARG A 86 52.71 -10.33 -18.72
N SER A 87 52.80 -9.98 -17.45
CA SER A 87 52.20 -10.72 -16.34
C SER A 87 50.68 -10.55 -16.42
N GLY A 88 49.93 -11.61 -16.13
CA GLY A 88 48.50 -11.52 -15.80
C GLY A 88 47.55 -12.30 -16.71
N LEU A 89 47.39 -13.58 -16.37
CA LEU A 89 46.13 -14.33 -16.36
C LEU A 89 45.11 -14.04 -17.48
N ASP A 90 45.19 -14.90 -18.49
CA ASP A 90 44.10 -15.52 -19.23
C ASP A 90 42.71 -15.42 -18.55
N ARG A 91 41.95 -14.41 -18.94
CA ARG A 91 40.50 -14.53 -19.11
C ARG A 91 40.21 -13.95 -20.48
N SER A 92 40.00 -14.84 -21.44
CA SER A 92 39.30 -14.54 -22.68
C SER A 92 38.14 -13.58 -22.36
N ALA A 93 38.25 -12.33 -22.84
CA ALA A 93 37.16 -11.38 -22.76
C ALA A 93 36.07 -11.86 -23.74
N GLY A 94 35.32 -12.88 -23.34
CA GLY A 94 34.11 -13.31 -24.03
C GLY A 94 33.10 -12.17 -24.05
N LEU A 95 32.17 -12.22 -25.01
CA LEU A 95 31.09 -11.24 -25.04
C LEU A 95 30.36 -11.21 -23.71
N THR A 96 29.87 -10.02 -23.35
CA THR A 96 28.90 -9.90 -22.28
C THR A 96 27.63 -10.67 -22.67
N VAL A 97 26.89 -11.14 -21.67
CA VAL A 97 25.62 -11.88 -21.90
C VAL A 97 24.67 -11.05 -22.76
N ASP A 98 24.64 -9.74 -22.57
CA ASP A 98 23.81 -8.81 -23.35
C ASP A 98 24.22 -8.79 -24.84
N GLN A 99 25.52 -8.74 -25.15
CA GLN A 99 26.02 -8.78 -26.53
C GLN A 99 25.73 -10.13 -27.20
N LYS A 100 25.83 -11.24 -26.44
CA LYS A 100 25.45 -12.57 -26.96
C LYS A 100 23.96 -12.63 -27.27
N LEU A 101 23.12 -12.05 -26.40
CA LEU A 101 21.68 -12.02 -26.57
C LEU A 101 21.27 -11.17 -27.78
N GLU A 102 21.89 -10.01 -27.97
CA GLU A 102 21.67 -9.17 -29.17
C GLU A 102 22.06 -9.89 -30.46
N LEU A 103 23.22 -10.54 -30.49
CA LEU A 103 23.69 -11.33 -31.63
C LEU A 103 22.73 -12.47 -31.98
N VAL A 104 22.30 -13.23 -30.96
CA VAL A 104 21.35 -14.33 -31.11
C VAL A 104 19.99 -13.83 -31.61
N GLN A 105 19.51 -12.70 -31.08
CA GLN A 105 18.24 -12.12 -31.52
C GLN A 105 18.30 -11.68 -32.99
N LYS A 106 19.40 -11.05 -33.42
CA LYS A 106 19.55 -10.64 -34.81
C LYS A 106 19.64 -11.83 -35.75
N GLU A 107 20.48 -12.82 -35.45
CA GLU A 107 20.58 -14.03 -36.26
C GLU A 107 19.24 -14.82 -36.29
N LEU A 108 18.47 -14.79 -35.20
CA LEU A 108 17.12 -15.35 -35.17
C LEU A 108 16.18 -14.61 -36.12
N GLU A 109 16.24 -13.29 -36.19
CA GLU A 109 15.38 -12.52 -37.11
C GLU A 109 15.82 -12.68 -38.56
N ASP A 110 17.11 -12.64 -38.84
CA ASP A 110 17.67 -12.90 -40.17
C ASP A 110 17.26 -14.30 -40.69
N THR A 111 17.39 -15.33 -39.85
CA THR A 111 17.00 -16.71 -40.24
C THR A 111 15.50 -16.84 -40.45
N LYS A 112 14.66 -16.12 -39.69
CA LYS A 112 13.23 -16.05 -39.97
C LYS A 112 12.95 -15.39 -41.32
N ASP A 113 13.64 -14.30 -41.65
CA ASP A 113 13.50 -13.64 -42.95
C ASP A 113 13.94 -14.53 -44.11
N GLU A 114 15.06 -15.23 -43.96
CA GLU A 114 15.52 -16.22 -44.94
C GLU A 114 14.49 -17.32 -45.14
N ILE A 115 13.91 -17.85 -44.05
CA ILE A 115 12.84 -18.86 -44.11
C ILE A 115 11.58 -18.29 -44.80
N ARG A 116 11.17 -17.05 -44.48
CA ARG A 116 10.03 -16.38 -45.12
C ARG A 116 10.26 -16.25 -46.63
N HIS A 117 11.43 -15.78 -47.04
CA HIS A 117 11.79 -15.61 -48.44
C HIS A 117 11.86 -16.95 -49.18
N MET A 118 12.49 -17.96 -48.58
CA MET A 118 12.57 -19.31 -49.14
C MET A 118 11.18 -19.92 -49.33
N ARG A 119 10.27 -19.78 -48.36
CA ARG A 119 8.88 -20.23 -48.48
C ARG A 119 8.14 -19.51 -49.61
N ALA A 120 8.29 -18.18 -49.70
CA ALA A 120 7.67 -17.39 -50.77
C ALA A 120 8.18 -17.77 -52.17
N ASN A 121 9.47 -18.11 -52.29
CA ASN A 121 10.03 -18.64 -53.53
C ASN A 121 9.46 -20.01 -53.87
N ALA A 122 9.49 -20.95 -52.92
CA ALA A 122 9.00 -22.31 -53.13
C ALA A 122 7.51 -22.33 -53.52
N GLU A 123 6.70 -21.48 -52.88
CA GLU A 123 5.28 -21.32 -53.22
C GLU A 123 5.09 -20.81 -54.66
N ARG A 124 5.89 -19.82 -55.08
CA ARG A 124 5.87 -19.31 -56.45
C ARG A 124 6.22 -20.40 -57.47
N ASP A 125 7.25 -21.18 -57.18
CA ASP A 125 7.73 -22.23 -58.07
C ASP A 125 6.70 -23.38 -58.14
N LEU A 126 6.08 -23.72 -57.01
CA LEU A 126 5.00 -24.70 -56.94
C LEU A 126 3.80 -24.25 -57.79
N GLN A 127 3.32 -23.03 -57.61
CA GLN A 127 2.22 -22.46 -58.42
C GLN A 127 2.57 -22.42 -59.92
N HIS A 128 3.84 -22.16 -60.26
CA HIS A 128 4.29 -22.18 -61.65
C HIS A 128 4.23 -23.60 -62.25
N HIS A 129 4.71 -24.61 -61.51
CA HIS A 129 4.65 -25.99 -61.94
C HIS A 129 3.22 -26.52 -62.03
N GLU A 130 2.35 -26.17 -61.08
CA GLU A 130 0.92 -26.49 -61.14
C GLU A 130 0.27 -25.92 -62.41
N ALA A 131 0.54 -24.65 -62.74
CA ALA A 131 0.02 -24.04 -63.96
C ALA A 131 0.50 -24.74 -65.24
N ILE A 132 1.75 -25.22 -65.27
CA ILE A 132 2.29 -26.00 -66.40
C ILE A 132 1.57 -27.35 -66.51
N ILE A 133 1.34 -28.03 -65.40
CA ILE A 133 0.65 -29.32 -65.37
C ILE A 133 -0.80 -29.15 -65.86
N GLU A 134 -1.52 -28.16 -65.34
CA GLU A 134 -2.90 -27.87 -65.75
C GLU A 134 -2.99 -27.54 -67.26
N GLU A 135 -2.05 -26.73 -67.78
CA GLU A 135 -1.97 -26.46 -69.22
C GLU A 135 -1.72 -27.74 -70.04
N ALA A 136 -0.79 -28.59 -69.59
CA ALA A 136 -0.46 -29.83 -70.26
C ALA A 136 -1.65 -30.80 -70.27
N GLU A 137 -2.39 -30.90 -69.17
CA GLU A 137 -3.61 -31.71 -69.07
C GLU A 137 -4.70 -31.20 -70.03
N ILE A 138 -4.95 -29.90 -70.07
CA ILE A 138 -5.91 -29.29 -71.02
C ILE A 138 -5.49 -29.63 -72.45
N ARG A 139 -4.23 -29.36 -72.83
CA ARG A 139 -3.72 -29.66 -74.17
C ARG A 139 -3.81 -31.14 -74.51
N TRP A 140 -3.52 -32.03 -73.57
CA TRP A 140 -3.64 -33.47 -73.76
C TRP A 140 -5.07 -33.87 -74.10
N THR A 141 -6.06 -33.38 -73.33
CA THR A 141 -7.47 -33.67 -73.59
C THR A 141 -7.95 -33.10 -74.93
N GLU A 142 -7.47 -31.92 -75.32
CA GLU A 142 -7.77 -31.30 -76.61
C GLU A 142 -7.19 -32.10 -77.78
N VAL A 143 -5.93 -32.55 -77.67
CA VAL A 143 -5.28 -33.38 -78.69
C VAL A 143 -5.97 -34.73 -78.82
N GLN A 144 -6.28 -35.40 -77.71
CA GLN A 144 -7.03 -36.66 -77.75
C GLN A 144 -8.37 -36.51 -78.46
N ARG A 145 -9.11 -35.43 -78.15
CA ARG A 145 -10.37 -35.11 -78.82
C ARG A 145 -10.16 -34.82 -80.30
N ALA A 146 -9.15 -34.03 -80.66
CA ALA A 146 -8.85 -33.70 -82.04
C ALA A 146 -8.48 -34.93 -82.88
N VAL A 147 -7.71 -35.88 -82.31
CA VAL A 147 -7.38 -37.17 -82.93
C VAL A 147 -8.64 -37.99 -83.13
N HIS A 148 -9.46 -38.18 -82.09
CA HIS A 148 -10.72 -38.92 -82.18
C HIS A 148 -11.67 -38.35 -83.24
N ASP A 149 -11.86 -37.02 -83.24
CA ASP A 149 -12.74 -36.33 -84.18
C ASP A 149 -12.19 -36.42 -85.61
N PHE A 150 -10.87 -36.33 -85.80
CA PHE A 150 -10.25 -36.53 -87.10
C PHE A 150 -10.42 -37.97 -87.61
N GLU A 151 -10.21 -38.96 -86.75
CA GLU A 151 -10.42 -40.37 -87.09
C GLU A 151 -11.87 -40.63 -87.52
N LYS A 152 -12.82 -40.10 -86.76
CA LYS A 152 -14.25 -40.23 -87.01
C LYS A 152 -14.70 -39.50 -88.27
N ASP A 153 -14.40 -38.22 -88.39
CA ASP A 153 -15.00 -37.36 -89.40
C ASP A 153 -14.24 -37.41 -90.73
N ILE A 154 -12.94 -37.67 -90.70
CA ILE A 154 -12.06 -37.70 -91.88
C ILE A 154 -11.71 -39.12 -92.26
N LEU A 155 -10.98 -39.85 -91.43
CA LEU A 155 -10.40 -41.16 -91.75
C LEU A 155 -11.47 -42.21 -92.09
N LYS A 156 -12.49 -42.35 -91.23
CA LYS A 156 -13.61 -43.29 -91.46
C LYS A 156 -14.50 -42.88 -92.64
N THR A 157 -14.65 -41.58 -92.91
CA THR A 157 -15.48 -41.12 -94.05
C THR A 157 -14.76 -41.25 -95.40
N ILE A 158 -13.44 -41.03 -95.42
CA ILE A 158 -12.65 -40.96 -96.65
C ILE A 158 -12.09 -42.33 -97.06
N SER A 159 -12.05 -43.33 -96.17
CA SER A 159 -11.37 -44.61 -96.41
C SER A 159 -11.76 -45.32 -97.72
N LYS A 160 -13.01 -45.19 -98.18
CA LYS A 160 -13.51 -45.78 -99.44
C LYS A 160 -13.35 -44.91 -100.68
N LYS A 161 -12.90 -43.65 -100.55
CA LYS A 161 -12.82 -42.65 -101.64
C LYS A 161 -11.46 -41.93 -101.68
N LYS A 162 -10.40 -42.60 -101.23
CA LYS A 162 -9.03 -42.06 -101.18
C LYS A 162 -8.58 -41.60 -102.58
N GLY A 163 -8.05 -40.38 -102.68
CA GLY A 163 -7.63 -39.77 -103.96
C GLY A 163 -8.74 -39.04 -104.72
N SER A 164 -10.00 -39.06 -104.25
CA SER A 164 -11.07 -38.29 -104.88
C SER A 164 -11.02 -36.79 -104.54
N ILE A 165 -11.53 -35.96 -105.45
CA ILE A 165 -11.71 -34.51 -105.22
C ILE A 165 -12.55 -34.26 -103.94
N LEU A 166 -13.58 -35.10 -103.72
CA LEU A 166 -14.44 -35.03 -102.53
C LEU A 166 -13.67 -35.29 -101.22
N ALA A 167 -12.70 -36.21 -101.22
CA ALA A 167 -11.83 -36.47 -100.08
C ALA A 167 -10.99 -35.23 -99.75
N THR A 168 -10.39 -34.61 -100.78
CA THR A 168 -9.58 -33.39 -100.62
C THR A 168 -10.41 -32.22 -100.10
N GLN A 169 -11.62 -32.00 -100.64
CA GLN A 169 -12.55 -30.98 -100.16
C GLN A 169 -12.93 -31.18 -98.68
N LYS A 170 -13.12 -32.42 -98.24
CA LYS A 170 -13.47 -32.72 -96.85
C LYS A 170 -12.31 -32.44 -95.88
N VAL A 171 -11.07 -32.74 -96.28
CA VAL A 171 -9.87 -32.38 -95.51
C VAL A 171 -9.69 -30.86 -95.45
N MET A 172 -9.85 -30.15 -96.57
CA MET A 172 -9.77 -28.68 -96.59
C MET A 172 -10.81 -28.04 -95.67
N LYS A 173 -12.07 -28.50 -95.74
CA LYS A 173 -13.13 -28.01 -94.85
C LYS A 173 -12.82 -28.26 -93.37
N TYR A 174 -12.26 -29.42 -93.01
CA TYR A 174 -11.84 -29.69 -91.64
C TYR A 174 -10.75 -28.73 -91.16
N ILE A 175 -9.75 -28.44 -92.01
CA ILE A 175 -8.69 -27.48 -91.68
C ILE A 175 -9.27 -26.08 -91.48
N GLU A 176 -10.18 -25.64 -92.35
CA GLU A 176 -10.88 -24.36 -92.22
C GLU A 176 -11.71 -24.28 -90.93
N ASP A 177 -12.49 -25.32 -90.63
CA ASP A 177 -13.30 -25.38 -89.41
C ASP A 177 -12.42 -25.38 -88.15
N MET A 178 -11.28 -26.07 -88.16
CA MET A 178 -10.31 -26.05 -87.06
C MET A 178 -9.65 -24.68 -86.88
N ASN A 179 -9.30 -24.00 -87.97
CA ASN A 179 -8.78 -22.63 -87.92
C ASN A 179 -9.82 -21.68 -87.30
N ARG A 180 -11.09 -21.75 -87.74
CA ARG A 180 -12.19 -20.94 -87.17
C ARG A 180 -12.42 -21.19 -85.68
N ARG A 181 -12.35 -22.46 -85.23
CA ARG A 181 -12.44 -22.80 -83.80
C ARG A 181 -11.28 -22.20 -83.01
N ARG A 182 -10.05 -22.28 -83.52
CA ARG A 182 -8.86 -21.70 -82.88
C ARG A 182 -8.96 -20.18 -82.79
N ASP A 183 -9.44 -19.51 -83.84
CA ASP A 183 -9.66 -18.05 -83.83
C ASP A 183 -10.73 -17.66 -82.80
N SER A 184 -11.83 -18.41 -82.75
CA SER A 184 -12.88 -18.19 -81.74
C SER A 184 -12.36 -18.38 -80.31
N MET A 185 -11.45 -19.34 -80.09
CA MET A 185 -10.82 -19.56 -78.79
C MET A 185 -9.86 -18.43 -78.43
N LYS A 186 -9.05 -17.96 -79.40
CA LYS A 186 -8.17 -16.81 -79.23
C LYS A 186 -8.95 -15.58 -78.77
N ASP A 187 -10.08 -15.28 -79.40
CA ASP A 187 -10.91 -14.13 -79.03
C ASP A 187 -11.48 -14.28 -77.62
N LYS A 188 -11.97 -15.47 -77.24
CA LYS A 188 -12.42 -15.77 -75.87
C LYS A 188 -11.31 -15.57 -74.84
N LEU A 189 -10.10 -16.08 -75.11
CA LEU A 189 -8.94 -15.93 -74.23
C LEU A 189 -8.50 -14.46 -74.12
N CYS A 190 -8.55 -13.71 -75.23
CA CYS A 190 -8.25 -12.28 -75.23
C CYS A 190 -9.20 -11.49 -74.32
N LEU A 191 -10.52 -11.72 -74.44
CA LEU A 191 -11.52 -11.10 -73.58
C LEU A 191 -11.32 -11.48 -72.10
N LYS A 192 -11.04 -12.75 -71.81
CA LYS A 192 -10.76 -13.20 -70.44
C LYS A 192 -9.49 -12.55 -69.88
N ASN A 193 -8.44 -12.41 -70.68
CA ASN A 193 -7.20 -11.75 -70.29
C ASN A 193 -7.42 -10.27 -69.94
N VAL A 194 -8.19 -9.55 -70.77
CA VAL A 194 -8.56 -8.14 -70.49
C VAL A 194 -9.37 -8.03 -69.20
N SER A 195 -10.37 -8.90 -69.00
CA SER A 195 -11.19 -8.93 -67.78
C SER A 195 -10.33 -9.18 -66.53
N LEU A 196 -9.45 -10.19 -66.57
CA LEU A 196 -8.53 -10.50 -65.46
C LEU A 196 -7.54 -9.36 -65.19
N LYS A 197 -7.05 -8.66 -66.22
CA LYS A 197 -6.21 -7.46 -66.04
C LYS A 197 -6.95 -6.34 -65.31
N VAL A 198 -8.22 -6.10 -65.65
CA VAL A 198 -9.05 -5.10 -64.95
C VAL A 198 -9.30 -5.53 -63.51
N GLN A 199 -9.63 -6.79 -63.26
CA GLN A 199 -9.82 -7.32 -61.90
C GLN A 199 -8.55 -7.22 -61.07
N LYS A 200 -7.38 -7.58 -61.62
CA LYS A 200 -6.07 -7.39 -60.97
C LYS A 200 -5.84 -5.93 -60.58
N LYS A 201 -6.08 -4.99 -61.50
CA LYS A 201 -5.94 -3.54 -61.20
C LYS A 201 -6.88 -3.10 -60.09
N LYS A 202 -8.13 -3.56 -60.10
CA LYS A 202 -9.11 -3.26 -59.04
C LYS A 202 -8.65 -3.81 -57.70
N MET A 203 -8.18 -5.05 -57.64
CA MET A 203 -7.69 -5.67 -56.41
C MET A 203 -6.45 -4.95 -55.87
N LEU A 204 -5.50 -4.58 -56.72
CA LEU A 204 -4.33 -3.81 -56.31
C LEU A 204 -4.70 -2.43 -55.77
N LEU A 205 -5.70 -1.76 -56.37
CA LEU A 205 -6.19 -0.48 -55.86
C LEU A 205 -6.88 -0.64 -54.50
N GLN A 206 -7.68 -1.69 -54.32
CA GLN A 206 -8.30 -2.00 -53.03
C GLN A 206 -7.26 -2.33 -51.96
N LEU A 207 -6.21 -3.08 -52.32
CA LEU A 207 -5.10 -3.36 -51.42
C LEU A 207 -4.42 -2.05 -51.00
N ARG A 208 -4.08 -1.18 -51.96
CA ARG A 208 -3.50 0.12 -51.65
C ARG A 208 -4.39 0.98 -50.76
N GLN A 209 -5.69 1.05 -51.04
CA GLN A 209 -6.62 1.79 -50.16
C GLN A 209 -6.69 1.19 -48.76
N LYS A 210 -6.60 -0.14 -48.62
CA LYS A 210 -6.56 -0.81 -47.32
C LYS A 210 -5.22 -0.59 -46.60
N GLU A 211 -4.12 -0.53 -47.34
CA GLU A 211 -2.80 -0.17 -46.83
C GLU A 211 -2.79 1.30 -46.36
N GLU A 212 -3.30 2.24 -47.15
CA GLU A 212 -3.42 3.67 -46.79
C GLU A 212 -4.37 3.90 -45.59
N VAL A 213 -5.47 3.14 -45.49
CA VAL A 213 -6.37 3.17 -44.32
C VAL A 213 -5.74 2.44 -43.12
N GLY A 214 -4.84 1.47 -43.35
CA GLY A 214 -4.02 0.84 -42.32
C GLY A 214 -2.89 1.74 -41.83
N GLU A 215 -2.35 2.61 -42.70
CA GLU A 215 -1.41 3.68 -42.38
C GLU A 215 -2.06 4.86 -41.65
N ALA A 216 -3.39 4.93 -41.57
CA ALA A 216 -4.07 5.94 -40.76
C ALA A 216 -3.80 5.80 -39.24
N LEU A 217 -3.18 4.70 -38.83
CA LEU A 217 -2.60 4.53 -37.51
C LEU A 217 -1.08 4.58 -37.68
N HIS A 218 -0.53 5.78 -37.85
CA HIS A 218 0.92 5.92 -38.00
C HIS A 218 1.59 5.46 -36.71
N ASP A 219 2.80 4.91 -36.83
CA ASP A 219 3.64 4.64 -35.66
C ASP A 219 3.81 5.89 -34.78
N VAL A 220 3.75 7.08 -35.37
CA VAL A 220 3.73 8.37 -34.69
C VAL A 220 2.49 8.54 -33.82
N ASP A 221 1.30 8.17 -34.29
CA ASP A 221 0.05 8.24 -33.52
C ASP A 221 0.10 7.28 -32.33
N PHE A 222 0.64 6.07 -32.52
CA PHE A 222 0.88 5.13 -31.43
C PHE A 222 1.90 5.63 -30.42
N GLN A 223 2.99 6.25 -30.89
CA GLN A 223 3.99 6.86 -30.00
C GLN A 223 3.39 8.04 -29.24
N GLN A 224 2.60 8.88 -29.89
CA GLN A 224 1.88 9.97 -29.24
C GLN A 224 0.93 9.44 -28.17
N LEU A 225 0.14 8.41 -28.47
CA LEU A 225 -0.77 7.80 -27.49
C LEU A 225 -0.02 7.19 -26.30
N LYS A 226 1.17 6.61 -26.53
CA LYS A 226 2.05 6.13 -25.45
C LYS A 226 2.57 7.28 -24.58
N ILE A 227 2.97 8.40 -25.20
CA ILE A 227 3.44 9.59 -24.49
C ILE A 227 2.30 10.19 -23.66
N GLU A 228 1.12 10.38 -24.25
CA GLU A 228 -0.07 10.89 -23.55
C GLU A 228 -0.47 9.99 -22.38
N ASN A 229 -0.48 8.67 -22.58
CA ASN A 229 -0.77 7.72 -21.51
C ASN A 229 0.26 7.80 -20.38
N ALA A 230 1.56 7.88 -20.71
CA ALA A 230 2.61 8.07 -19.70
C ALA A 230 2.43 9.38 -18.92
N GLN A 231 2.09 10.48 -19.60
CA GLN A 231 1.81 11.77 -18.96
C GLN A 231 0.57 11.73 -18.05
N PHE A 232 -0.49 11.03 -18.46
CA PHE A 232 -1.68 10.85 -17.62
C PHE A 232 -1.37 10.00 -16.40
N LEU A 233 -0.59 8.92 -16.55
CA LEU A 233 -0.16 8.09 -15.42
C LEU A 233 0.67 8.90 -14.43
N GLU A 234 1.64 9.70 -14.91
CA GLU A 234 2.44 10.57 -14.05
C GLU A 234 1.57 11.61 -13.31
N THR A 235 0.59 12.19 -14.01
CA THR A 235 -0.36 13.13 -13.41
C THR A 235 -1.22 12.45 -12.33
N ILE A 236 -1.70 11.23 -12.58
CA ILE A 236 -2.47 10.43 -11.61
C ILE A 236 -1.59 10.11 -10.40
N GLU A 237 -0.35 9.70 -10.60
CA GLU A 237 0.61 9.39 -9.54
C GLU A 237 0.87 10.64 -8.67
N ALA A 238 1.12 11.79 -9.28
CA ALA A 238 1.32 13.05 -8.57
C ALA A 238 0.09 13.44 -7.72
N ARG A 239 -1.12 13.35 -8.29
CA ARG A 239 -2.36 13.64 -7.55
C ARG A 239 -2.63 12.64 -6.43
N ASN A 240 -2.28 11.37 -6.62
CA ASN A 240 -2.36 10.36 -5.56
C ASN A 240 -1.39 10.66 -4.41
N GLN A 241 -0.16 11.09 -4.71
CA GLN A 241 0.80 11.50 -3.69
C GLN A 241 0.32 12.73 -2.92
N GLU A 242 -0.20 13.75 -3.60
CA GLU A 242 -0.83 14.92 -2.96
C GLU A 242 -2.00 14.51 -2.05
N LEU A 243 -2.86 13.60 -2.51
CA LEU A 243 -3.98 13.09 -1.72
C LEU A 243 -3.51 12.37 -0.44
N ILE A 244 -2.45 11.57 -0.54
CA ILE A 244 -1.86 10.88 0.61
C ILE A 244 -1.31 11.91 1.62
N GLN A 245 -0.57 12.91 1.14
CA GLN A 245 -0.04 13.98 2.00
C GLN A 245 -1.15 14.75 2.71
N LEU A 246 -2.21 15.11 1.99
CA LEU A 246 -3.38 15.79 2.57
C LEU A 246 -4.10 14.92 3.60
N LYS A 247 -4.25 13.61 3.35
CA LYS A 247 -4.84 12.68 4.32
C LYS A 247 -4.01 12.60 5.61
N LEU A 248 -2.68 12.51 5.49
CA LEU A 248 -1.78 12.51 6.64
C LEU A 248 -1.86 13.82 7.43
N ALA A 249 -1.81 14.97 6.74
CA ALA A 249 -1.95 16.28 7.37
C ALA A 249 -3.30 16.46 8.06
N SER A 250 -4.40 16.02 7.43
CA SER A 250 -5.75 16.03 8.01
C SER A 250 -5.83 15.13 9.24
N GLY A 251 -5.25 13.93 9.19
CA GLY A 251 -5.19 13.00 10.32
C GLY A 251 -4.43 13.58 11.51
N ASN A 252 -3.24 14.15 11.26
CA ASN A 252 -2.43 14.82 12.28
C ASN A 252 -3.18 16.02 12.90
N THR A 253 -3.81 16.84 12.06
CA THR A 253 -4.60 18.00 12.53
C THR A 253 -5.77 17.54 13.40
N LEU A 254 -6.46 16.47 13.01
CA LEU A 254 -7.56 15.89 13.80
C LEU A 254 -7.06 15.36 15.15
N GLN A 255 -5.90 14.70 15.18
CA GLN A 255 -5.30 14.22 16.42
C GLN A 255 -4.96 15.40 17.35
N ILE A 256 -4.30 16.44 16.82
CA ILE A 256 -3.97 17.65 17.59
C ILE A 256 -5.26 18.31 18.12
N LEU A 257 -6.28 18.47 17.27
CA LEU A 257 -7.57 19.03 17.68
C LEU A 257 -8.21 18.23 18.82
N ASN A 258 -8.19 16.90 18.74
CA ASN A 258 -8.73 16.03 19.77
C ASN A 258 -7.95 16.18 21.09
N THR A 259 -6.62 16.28 21.03
CA THR A 259 -5.81 16.54 22.24
C THR A 259 -6.18 17.86 22.92
N TYR A 260 -6.36 18.94 22.15
CA TYR A 260 -6.78 20.24 22.70
C TYR A 260 -8.20 20.21 23.23
N LYS A 261 -9.13 19.54 22.54
CA LYS A 261 -10.51 19.32 23.02
C LYS A 261 -10.51 18.61 24.38
N ASN A 262 -9.70 17.57 24.54
CA ASN A 262 -9.59 16.84 25.81
C ASN A 262 -8.95 17.69 26.92
N LYS A 263 -7.92 18.48 26.60
CA LYS A 263 -7.32 19.44 27.55
C LYS A 263 -8.34 20.48 28.02
N LEU A 264 -9.11 21.04 27.09
CA LEU A 264 -10.16 22.00 27.38
C LEU A 264 -11.25 21.38 28.27
N HIS A 265 -11.70 20.16 27.94
CA HIS A 265 -12.69 19.46 28.74
C HIS A 265 -12.24 19.25 30.19
N ARG A 266 -11.01 18.78 30.39
CA ARG A 266 -10.42 18.62 31.74
C ARG A 266 -10.33 19.96 32.48
N ALA A 267 -9.89 21.03 31.81
CA ALA A 267 -9.84 22.36 32.41
C ALA A 267 -11.23 22.84 32.84
N MET A 268 -12.26 22.55 32.03
CA MET A 268 -13.64 22.89 32.33
C MET A 268 -14.21 22.06 33.51
N GLU A 269 -13.87 20.77 33.60
CA GLU A 269 -14.20 19.93 34.76
C GLU A 269 -13.58 20.48 36.05
N ILE A 270 -12.29 20.85 36.00
CA ILE A 270 -11.59 21.47 37.12
C ILE A 270 -12.26 22.79 37.50
N TYR A 271 -12.54 23.66 36.53
CA TYR A 271 -13.25 24.91 36.77
C TYR A 271 -14.58 24.68 37.50
N ASN A 272 -15.41 23.75 36.99
CA ASN A 272 -16.69 23.42 37.62
C ASN A 272 -16.53 22.85 39.03
N SER A 273 -15.47 22.08 39.29
CA SER A 273 -15.17 21.57 40.64
C SER A 273 -14.76 22.69 41.60
N LEU A 274 -13.90 23.61 41.14
CA LEU A 274 -13.46 24.76 41.93
C LEU A 274 -14.60 25.73 42.21
N ASP A 275 -15.48 25.96 41.24
CA ASP A 275 -16.67 26.80 41.41
C ASP A 275 -17.58 26.23 42.52
N LYS A 276 -17.82 24.91 42.51
CA LYS A 276 -18.55 24.22 43.59
C LYS A 276 -17.83 24.35 44.93
N GLU A 277 -16.51 24.19 44.97
CA GLU A 277 -15.73 24.37 46.19
C GLU A 277 -15.79 25.80 46.73
N ILE A 278 -15.76 26.81 45.85
CA ILE A 278 -15.89 28.22 46.21
C ILE A 278 -17.27 28.47 46.82
N LEU A 279 -18.34 27.97 46.20
CA LEU A 279 -19.69 28.05 46.75
C LEU A 279 -19.78 27.43 48.15
N GLN A 280 -19.25 26.22 48.33
CA GLN A 280 -19.21 25.54 49.63
C GLN A 280 -18.42 26.31 50.68
N ARG A 281 -17.26 26.88 50.30
CA ARG A 281 -16.44 27.71 51.20
C ARG A 281 -17.17 29.00 51.59
N ASN A 282 -17.86 29.66 50.65
CA ASN A 282 -18.64 30.86 50.94
C ASN A 282 -19.81 30.56 51.88
N GLU A 283 -20.51 29.44 51.70
CA GLU A 283 -21.56 29.00 52.61
C GLU A 283 -21.03 28.73 54.02
N LEU A 284 -19.88 28.06 54.14
CA LEU A 284 -19.23 27.81 55.42
C LEU A 284 -18.79 29.12 56.09
N LEU A 285 -18.18 30.03 55.31
CA LEU A 285 -17.76 31.34 55.79
C LEU A 285 -18.95 32.12 56.34
N GLY A 286 -20.09 32.14 55.64
CA GLY A 286 -21.32 32.77 56.12
C GLY A 286 -21.89 32.13 57.40
N LYS A 287 -21.65 30.84 57.66
CA LYS A 287 -21.99 30.21 58.95
C LYS A 287 -21.04 30.68 60.06
N ILE A 288 -19.74 30.68 59.80
CA ILE A 288 -18.72 31.12 60.77
C ILE A 288 -18.92 32.60 61.14
N GLU A 289 -19.23 33.47 60.18
CA GLU A 289 -19.53 34.88 60.46
C GLU A 289 -20.72 35.03 61.41
N LYS A 290 -21.82 34.29 61.18
CA LYS A 290 -22.98 34.28 62.08
C LYS A 290 -22.63 33.77 63.47
N GLU A 291 -21.88 32.68 63.57
CA GLU A 291 -21.40 32.13 64.83
C GLU A 291 -20.47 33.11 65.57
N THR A 292 -19.62 33.83 64.84
CA THR A 292 -18.70 34.83 65.40
C THR A 292 -19.47 36.02 65.97
N ILE A 293 -20.44 36.57 65.23
CA ILE A 293 -21.32 37.64 65.71
C ILE A 293 -22.05 37.19 66.99
N GLN A 294 -22.63 35.99 66.98
CA GLN A 294 -23.30 35.44 68.15
C GLN A 294 -22.36 35.31 69.35
N ALA A 295 -21.15 34.79 69.14
CA ALA A 295 -20.15 34.66 70.19
C ALA A 295 -19.68 36.01 70.73
N GLU A 296 -19.56 37.04 69.89
CA GLU A 296 -19.24 38.41 70.31
C GLU A 296 -20.36 39.04 71.13
N GLU A 297 -21.62 38.87 70.73
CA GLU A 297 -22.78 39.31 71.50
C GLU A 297 -22.81 38.65 72.88
N ASP A 298 -22.61 37.34 72.93
CA ASP A 298 -22.64 36.58 74.17
C ASP A 298 -21.43 36.92 75.06
N ARG A 299 -20.25 37.15 74.47
CA ARG A 299 -19.09 37.71 75.17
C ARG A 299 -19.39 39.09 75.75
N ALA A 300 -20.06 39.98 75.00
CA ALA A 300 -20.42 41.32 75.49
C ALA A 300 -21.42 41.24 76.65
N LYS A 301 -22.45 40.39 76.56
CA LYS A 301 -23.38 40.12 77.67
C LYS A 301 -22.64 39.58 78.90
N ALA A 302 -21.78 38.59 78.73
CA ALA A 302 -20.99 38.02 79.82
C ALA A 302 -20.02 39.05 80.43
N TYR A 303 -19.37 39.88 79.61
CA TYR A 303 -18.46 40.93 80.06
C TYR A 303 -19.19 42.01 80.89
N THR A 304 -20.34 42.49 80.42
CA THR A 304 -21.14 43.48 81.15
C THR A 304 -21.62 42.93 82.49
N LEU A 305 -22.06 41.67 82.53
CA LEU A 305 -22.42 40.98 83.78
C LEU A 305 -21.22 40.82 84.72
N ASN A 306 -20.09 40.34 84.21
CA ASN A 306 -18.86 40.18 85.01
C ASN A 306 -18.40 41.51 85.62
N ASN A 307 -18.46 42.60 84.83
CA ASN A 307 -18.10 43.92 85.31
C ASN A 307 -19.05 44.41 86.43
N LYS A 308 -20.36 44.16 86.30
CA LYS A 308 -21.33 44.44 87.38
C LYS A 308 -21.00 43.65 88.65
N LEU A 309 -20.74 42.35 88.53
CA LEU A 309 -20.37 41.50 89.67
C LEU A 309 -19.06 41.95 90.32
N ARG A 310 -18.04 42.34 89.53
CA ARG A 310 -16.79 42.90 90.05
C ARG A 310 -17.01 44.22 90.80
N LYS A 311 -17.86 45.12 90.29
CA LYS A 311 -18.25 46.35 91.00
C LYS A 311 -18.94 46.02 92.33
N GLN A 312 -19.93 45.12 92.30
CA GLN A 312 -20.60 44.66 93.52
C GLN A 312 -19.62 44.05 94.52
N LEU A 313 -18.64 43.26 94.07
CA LEU A 313 -17.61 42.67 94.93
C LEU A 313 -16.66 43.74 95.51
N ALA A 314 -16.32 44.77 94.74
CA ALA A 314 -15.46 45.87 95.20
C ALA A 314 -16.19 46.79 96.21
N GLU A 315 -17.48 47.04 96.00
CA GLU A 315 -18.38 47.77 96.91
C GLU A 315 -18.75 46.95 98.15
N PHE A 316 -18.74 45.61 98.04
CA PHE A 316 -19.01 44.73 99.15
C PHE A 316 -17.97 44.93 100.26
N ARG A 317 -18.46 45.32 101.43
CA ARG A 317 -17.70 45.32 102.68
C ARG A 317 -18.35 44.32 103.59
N ALA A 318 -17.62 43.25 103.90
CA ALA A 318 -18.06 42.29 104.91
C ALA A 318 -18.25 43.05 106.24
N PRO A 319 -19.44 42.98 106.86
CA PRO A 319 -19.66 43.57 108.17
C PRO A 319 -18.61 43.06 109.16
N GLN A 320 -18.07 43.95 109.98
CA GLN A 320 -17.08 43.57 110.97
C GLN A 320 -17.66 42.48 111.88
N VAL A 321 -16.88 41.42 112.17
CA VAL A 321 -17.38 40.21 112.86
C VAL A 321 -18.20 40.53 114.11
N MET A 322 -17.77 41.54 114.87
CA MET A 322 -18.49 42.01 116.06
C MET A 322 -19.85 42.66 115.76
N MET A 323 -20.02 43.34 114.63
CA MET A 323 -21.32 43.84 114.18
C MET A 323 -22.26 42.69 113.82
N TYR A 324 -21.76 41.69 113.09
CA TYR A 324 -22.55 40.49 112.77
C TYR A 324 -22.96 39.72 114.04
N VAL A 325 -22.05 39.56 115.00
CA VAL A 325 -22.36 38.90 116.29
C VAL A 325 -23.40 39.71 117.07
N LYS A 326 -23.29 41.04 117.11
CA LYS A 326 -24.29 41.90 117.76
C LYS A 326 -25.65 41.80 117.08
N GLU A 327 -25.72 41.89 115.76
CA GLU A 327 -26.98 41.70 115.01
C GLU A 327 -27.54 40.29 115.20
N LYS A 328 -26.69 39.26 115.28
CA LYS A 328 -27.15 37.87 115.49
C LYS A 328 -27.71 37.67 116.90
N ILE A 329 -27.08 38.24 117.92
CA ILE A 329 -27.61 38.27 119.29
C ILE A 329 -28.94 39.02 119.31
N LEU A 330 -29.01 40.20 118.69
CA LEU A 330 -30.21 41.04 118.63
C LEU A 330 -31.34 40.33 117.88
N ASN A 331 -31.05 39.64 116.78
CA ASN A 331 -32.02 38.80 116.08
C ASN A 331 -32.49 37.62 116.94
N GLY A 332 -31.58 36.97 117.67
CA GLY A 332 -31.93 35.91 118.62
C GLY A 332 -32.80 36.40 119.79
N ASP A 333 -32.55 37.62 120.28
CA ASP A 333 -33.37 38.24 121.32
C ASP A 333 -34.74 38.66 120.77
N LEU A 334 -34.81 39.22 119.56
CA LEU A 334 -36.07 39.47 118.87
C LEU A 334 -36.87 38.18 118.66
N GLU A 335 -36.23 37.09 118.22
CA GLU A 335 -36.88 35.77 118.10
C GLU A 335 -37.43 35.26 119.44
N LYS A 336 -36.70 35.42 120.55
CA LYS A 336 -37.21 35.10 121.89
C LYS A 336 -38.38 35.99 122.29
N THR A 337 -38.33 37.28 121.93
CA THR A 337 -39.37 38.25 122.24
C THR A 337 -40.65 37.91 121.45
N ILE A 338 -40.51 37.55 120.17
CA ILE A 338 -41.58 37.03 119.33
C ILE A 338 -42.20 35.79 119.98
N LYS A 339 -41.40 34.79 120.36
CA LYS A 339 -41.91 33.58 121.06
C LYS A 339 -42.60 33.91 122.39
N MET A 340 -42.10 34.88 123.15
CA MET A 340 -42.74 35.33 124.38
C MET A 340 -44.10 35.98 124.10
N TRP A 341 -44.18 36.83 123.08
CA TRP A 341 -45.44 37.45 122.66
C TRP A 341 -46.43 36.43 122.12
N GLU A 342 -45.97 35.48 121.30
CA GLU A 342 -46.78 34.33 120.85
C GLU A 342 -47.36 33.58 122.06
N ARG A 343 -46.56 33.31 123.08
CA ARG A 343 -47.02 32.62 124.31
C ARG A 343 -47.97 33.48 125.17
N LYS A 344 -47.76 34.80 125.22
CA LYS A 344 -48.70 35.74 125.88
C LYS A 344 -50.04 35.79 125.14
N VAL A 345 -50.02 35.81 123.81
CA VAL A 345 -51.21 35.72 122.97
C VAL A 345 -51.93 34.40 123.23
N GLU A 346 -51.21 33.28 123.27
CA GLU A 346 -51.78 31.96 123.56
C GLU A 346 -52.44 31.91 124.96
N ILE A 347 -51.82 32.49 126.00
CA ILE A 347 -52.42 32.62 127.34
C ILE A 347 -53.66 33.52 127.32
N ALA A 348 -53.62 34.64 126.59
CA ALA A 348 -54.77 35.54 126.44
C ALA A 348 -55.93 34.86 125.70
N GLU A 349 -55.64 34.06 124.67
CA GLU A 349 -56.63 33.25 123.96
C GLU A 349 -57.21 32.15 124.85
N MET A 350 -56.38 31.45 125.63
CA MET A 350 -56.83 30.45 126.59
C MET A 350 -57.72 31.04 127.70
N SER A 351 -57.36 32.21 128.23
CA SER A 351 -58.16 32.90 129.25
C SER A 351 -59.46 33.46 128.66
N LEU A 352 -59.45 34.01 127.44
CA LEU A 352 -60.67 34.38 126.71
C LEU A 352 -61.59 33.16 126.49
N LYS A 353 -61.02 31.99 126.17
CA LYS A 353 -61.75 30.73 126.03
C LYS A 353 -62.34 30.26 127.37
N GLY A 354 -61.62 30.48 128.48
CA GLY A 354 -62.09 30.28 129.85
C GLY A 354 -63.26 31.20 130.21
N TYR A 355 -63.14 32.51 129.94
CA TYR A 355 -64.22 33.48 130.15
C TYR A 355 -65.45 33.16 129.30
N ARG A 356 -65.29 32.74 128.03
CA ARG A 356 -66.43 32.28 127.21
C ARG A 356 -67.12 31.05 127.80
N LYS A 357 -66.37 30.09 128.36
CA LYS A 357 -66.95 28.91 129.02
C LYS A 357 -67.71 29.29 130.30
N ALA A 358 -67.17 30.19 131.10
CA ALA A 358 -67.83 30.69 132.32
C ALA A 358 -69.10 31.50 131.97
N TRP A 359 -69.02 32.38 130.97
CA TRP A 359 -70.16 33.15 130.45
C TRP A 359 -71.27 32.24 129.91
N ASN A 360 -70.92 31.22 129.12
CA ASN A 360 -71.91 30.27 128.61
C ASN A 360 -72.57 29.45 129.73
N LYS A 361 -71.85 29.10 130.80
CA LYS A 361 -72.44 28.45 131.99
C LYS A 361 -73.39 29.38 132.75
N MET A 362 -73.03 30.65 132.90
CA MET A 362 -73.87 31.66 133.56
C MET A 362 -75.15 31.94 132.75
N LYS A 363 -75.04 31.96 131.42
CA LYS A 363 -76.19 32.06 130.50
C LYS A 363 -77.15 30.87 130.63
N THR A 364 -76.63 29.64 130.72
CA THR A 364 -77.47 28.45 130.93
C THR A 364 -78.11 28.38 132.33
N SER A 365 -77.48 28.97 133.35
CA SER A 365 -78.04 29.04 134.71
C SER A 365 -79.11 30.14 134.88
N ASP A 366 -79.01 31.24 134.12
CA ASP A 366 -80.03 32.29 134.08
C ASP A 366 -81.28 31.84 133.30
N GLU A 367 -81.09 31.09 132.20
CA GLU A 367 -82.18 30.41 131.46
C GLU A 367 -82.89 29.32 132.31
N GLN A 368 -82.25 28.79 133.36
CA GLN A 368 -82.86 27.83 134.30
C GLN A 368 -83.54 28.48 135.52
N LEU A 369 -83.31 29.75 135.82
CA LEU A 369 -83.89 30.44 137.00
C LEU A 369 -85.13 31.30 136.68
N GLN A 370 -85.42 31.59 135.41
CA GLN A 370 -86.66 32.30 135.02
C GLN A 370 -87.86 31.37 134.74
N THR A 371 -87.69 30.04 134.74
CA THR A 371 -88.78 29.07 134.52
C THR A 371 -89.58 28.70 135.79
N ILE A 372 -89.23 29.22 136.98
CA ILE A 372 -89.90 28.86 138.26
C ILE A 372 -90.12 30.10 139.16
N ARG A 373 -91.10 30.96 138.81
CA ARG A 373 -91.93 31.73 139.80
C ARG A 373 -93.12 32.46 139.14
N PRO A 374 -94.38 32.24 139.60
CA PRO A 374 -95.57 33.03 139.23
C PRO A 374 -96.06 33.91 140.42
N PRO A 375 -97.18 34.65 140.31
CA PRO A 375 -97.53 35.68 139.34
C PRO A 375 -97.82 37.04 140.03
N GLY A 376 -97.93 38.10 139.22
CA GLY A 376 -98.52 39.38 139.59
C GLY A 376 -98.65 40.22 138.32
N LYS A 377 -99.81 40.33 137.67
CA LYS A 377 -101.18 39.94 138.05
C LYS A 377 -101.59 38.53 137.63
#